data_AF-A0A359FSR9-F1
#
_entry.id   AF-A0A359FSR9-F1
#
_cell.length_a   1.000
_cell.length_b   1.000
_cell.length_c   1.000
_cell.angle_alpha   90.00
_cell.angle_beta   90.00
_cell.angle_gamma   90.00
#
_symmetry.space_group_name_H-M   'P 1'
#
loop_
_entity.id
_entity.type
_entity.pdbx_description
1 polymer ?
#
loop_
_entity_poly.entity_id
_entity_poly.type
_entity_poly.pdbx_seq_one_letter_code
_entity_poly.pdbx_strand_id
1 'polypeptide(L)'
;MKQVQTSMVKTIGPGLFQNKSATFIAIHQSRGHKAIESIIPEGLPKSVLVTDCWPAYFNVEARTHQLCTAHLLRELVFLKDKYPLDQWAQQFSQLITDSLSLRKENKATKNKVDKVC
;
A
#
# COMPACT_ATOMS: atom_id res chain seq x y z
N MET A 1 6.57 20.91 12.94
CA MET A 1 5.46 20.19 12.28
C MET A 1 4.86 19.21 13.29
N LYS A 2 3.58 19.36 13.65
CA LYS A 2 2.96 18.48 14.65
C LYS A 2 2.80 17.08 14.06
N GLN A 3 3.47 16.10 14.66
CA GLN A 3 3.37 14.68 14.31
C GLN A 3 1.91 14.23 14.47
N VAL A 4 1.18 14.15 13.35
CA VAL A 4 -0.20 13.66 13.34
C VAL A 4 -0.17 12.16 13.53
N GLN A 5 -0.83 11.74 14.61
CA GLN A 5 -1.42 10.42 14.90
C GLN A 5 -1.18 9.29 13.91
N THR A 6 -0.86 8.13 14.48
CA THR A 6 -0.88 6.77 13.92
C THR A 6 -1.91 6.61 12.79
N SER A 7 -1.54 6.93 11.56
CA SER A 7 -2.45 6.99 10.42
C SER A 7 -1.91 6.18 9.26
N MET A 8 -2.81 5.59 8.49
CA MET A 8 -2.49 4.91 7.26
C MET A 8 -2.24 5.97 6.19
N VAL A 9 -1.05 5.96 5.58
CA VAL A 9 -0.65 6.88 4.52
C VAL A 9 -0.56 6.08 3.23
N LYS A 10 -1.37 6.45 2.24
CA LYS A 10 -1.37 5.82 0.92
C LYS A 10 -0.55 6.65 -0.07
N THR A 11 0.29 5.98 -0.84
CA THR A 11 0.91 6.57 -2.04
C THR A 11 -0.05 6.44 -3.23
N ILE A 12 -0.23 7.52 -3.97
CA ILE A 12 -1.10 7.57 -5.17
C ILE A 12 -0.27 7.83 -6.43
N GLY A 13 1.00 8.16 -6.24
CA GLY A 13 2.03 8.29 -7.26
C GLY A 13 3.30 8.87 -6.62
N PRO A 14 4.40 8.99 -7.39
CA PRO A 14 5.66 9.57 -6.90
C PRO A 14 5.43 10.96 -6.28
N GLY A 15 5.77 11.11 -5.00
CA GLY A 15 5.62 12.37 -4.26
C GLY A 15 4.19 12.72 -3.80
N LEU A 16 3.22 11.82 -3.94
CA LEU A 16 1.84 12.00 -3.49
C LEU A 16 1.52 11.09 -2.31
N PHE A 17 1.29 11.69 -1.13
CA PHE A 17 0.98 10.97 0.11
C PHE A 17 -0.37 11.43 0.65
N GLN A 18 -1.29 10.50 0.89
CA GLN A 18 -2.63 10.82 1.38
C GLN A 18 -2.95 10.08 2.67
N ASN A 19 -3.59 10.75 3.61
CA ASN A 19 -4.29 10.12 4.73
C ASN A 19 -5.76 10.61 4.78
N LYS A 20 -6.48 10.29 5.86
CA LYS A 20 -7.90 10.69 6.01
C LYS A 20 -8.14 12.19 6.11
N SER A 21 -7.14 12.97 6.52
CA SER A 21 -7.27 14.39 6.85
C SER A 21 -6.69 15.30 5.78
N ALA A 22 -5.67 14.85 5.06
CA ALA A 22 -4.95 15.67 4.09
C ALA A 22 -4.30 14.85 2.99
N THR A 23 -4.04 15.53 1.87
CA THR A 23 -3.18 15.06 0.79
C THR A 23 -1.96 15.98 0.72
N PHE A 24 -0.77 15.40 0.84
CA PHE A 24 0.50 16.07 0.65
C PHE A 24 1.02 15.77 -0.77
N ILE A 25 1.38 16.84 -1.48
CA ILE A 25 1.85 16.79 -2.86
C ILE A 25 3.21 17.47 -2.91
N ALA A 26 4.24 16.75 -3.35
CA ALA A 26 5.57 17.28 -3.55
C ALA A 26 6.05 17.00 -4.98
N ILE A 27 6.70 18.00 -5.57
CA ILE A 27 7.25 17.93 -6.93
C ILE A 27 8.76 17.85 -6.83
N HIS A 28 9.35 16.86 -7.51
CA HIS A 28 10.78 16.68 -7.60
C HIS A 28 11.17 16.28 -9.02
N GLN A 29 12.36 16.68 -9.48
CA GLN A 29 12.84 16.43 -10.85
C GLN A 29 13.08 14.94 -11.15
N SER A 30 13.38 14.17 -10.11
CA SER A 30 13.47 12.70 -10.14
C SER A 30 12.27 12.04 -9.44
N ARG A 31 12.01 10.77 -9.75
CA ARG A 31 10.96 9.92 -9.15
C ARG A 31 11.52 8.71 -8.40
N GLY A 32 12.85 8.60 -8.34
CA GLY A 32 13.55 7.49 -7.67
C GLY A 32 13.64 7.68 -6.16
N HIS A 33 14.35 6.77 -5.49
CA HIS A 33 14.50 6.78 -4.03
C HIS A 33 15.01 8.11 -3.47
N LYS A 34 16.05 8.69 -4.10
CA LYS A 34 16.60 10.02 -3.74
C LYS A 34 15.54 11.13 -3.71
N ALA A 35 14.57 11.06 -4.61
CA ALA A 35 13.47 12.03 -4.62
C ALA A 35 12.61 11.87 -3.38
N ILE A 36 12.26 10.63 -3.02
CA ILE A 36 11.46 10.33 -1.85
C ILE A 36 12.21 10.73 -0.56
N GLU A 37 13.50 10.44 -0.45
CA GLU A 37 14.34 10.88 0.67
C GLU A 37 14.37 12.42 0.79
N SER A 38 14.41 13.15 -0.33
CA SER A 38 14.35 14.62 -0.30
C SER A 38 12.98 15.16 0.15
N ILE A 39 11.90 14.45 -0.18
CA ILE A 39 10.53 14.85 0.09
C ILE A 39 10.12 14.53 1.54
N ILE A 40 10.54 13.37 2.05
CA ILE A 40 10.27 12.87 3.40
C ILE A 40 11.56 12.32 4.03
N PRO A 41 12.51 13.21 4.40
CA PRO A 41 13.82 12.78 4.90
C PRO A 41 13.77 11.97 6.19
N GLU A 42 12.78 12.24 7.04
CA GLU A 42 12.53 11.49 8.28
C GLU A 42 11.61 10.27 8.08
N GLY A 43 11.21 10.00 6.83
CA GLY A 43 10.21 8.98 6.53
C GLY A 43 8.87 9.22 7.23
N LEU A 44 8.21 8.12 7.59
CA LEU A 44 6.88 8.06 8.21
C LEU A 44 6.84 7.00 9.34
N PRO A 45 7.73 7.06 10.36
CA PRO A 45 7.96 5.97 11.32
C PRO A 45 6.75 5.61 12.19
N LYS A 46 5.74 6.49 12.27
CA LYS A 46 4.50 6.27 13.04
C LYS A 46 3.32 5.80 12.20
N SER A 47 3.51 5.63 10.89
CA SER A 47 2.44 5.39 9.92
C SER A 47 2.58 4.04 9.22
N VAL A 48 1.43 3.48 8.82
CA VAL A 48 1.41 2.35 7.87
C VAL A 48 1.52 2.94 6.47
N LEU A 49 2.63 2.69 5.79
CA LEU A 49 2.84 3.14 4.43
C LEU A 49 2.23 2.14 3.46
N VAL A 50 1.22 2.57 2.71
CA VAL A 50 0.50 1.75 1.74
C VAL A 50 0.97 2.13 0.34
N THR A 51 1.65 1.20 -0.33
CA THR A 51 2.34 1.47 -1.60
C THR A 51 1.72 0.70 -2.76
N ASP A 52 1.89 1.23 -3.96
CA ASP A 52 1.53 0.63 -5.25
C ASP A 52 2.64 -0.28 -5.81
N CYS A 53 3.45 -0.87 -4.94
CA CYS A 53 4.64 -1.67 -5.31
C CYS A 53 5.74 -0.88 -6.04
N TRP A 54 5.71 0.45 -6.07
CA TRP A 54 6.78 1.23 -6.68
C TRP A 54 8.09 1.09 -5.87
N PRO A 55 9.20 0.60 -6.46
CA PRO A 55 10.41 0.22 -5.71
C PRO A 55 11.03 1.35 -4.87
N ALA A 56 10.87 2.62 -5.28
CA ALA A 56 11.43 3.75 -4.53
C ALA A 56 10.88 3.88 -3.09
N TYR A 57 9.72 3.28 -2.80
CA TYR A 57 9.11 3.32 -1.47
C TYR A 57 9.53 2.21 -0.53
N PHE A 58 10.14 1.12 -1.02
CA PHE A 58 10.43 -0.06 -0.19
C PHE A 58 11.41 0.21 0.94
N ASN A 59 12.33 1.16 0.75
CA ASN A 59 13.33 1.54 1.74
C ASN A 59 12.91 2.76 2.57
N VAL A 60 11.67 3.26 2.42
CA VAL A 60 11.19 4.38 3.23
C VAL A 60 10.96 3.90 4.66
N GLU A 61 11.50 4.64 5.63
CA GLU A 61 11.24 4.37 7.04
C GLU A 61 9.75 4.54 7.32
N ALA A 62 9.11 3.49 7.82
CA ALA A 62 7.70 3.49 8.18
C ALA A 62 7.46 2.53 9.34
N ARG A 63 6.33 2.67 10.04
CA ARG A 63 5.97 1.70 11.10
C ARG A 63 5.86 0.29 10.54
N THR A 64 5.24 0.18 9.38
CA THR A 64 5.15 -1.04 8.57
C THR A 64 4.73 -0.64 7.16
N HIS A 65 5.05 -1.51 6.22
CA HIS A 65 4.62 -1.39 4.83
C HIS A 65 3.42 -2.28 4.57
N GLN A 66 2.54 -1.85 3.68
CA GLN A 66 1.41 -2.60 3.17
C GLN A 66 1.29 -2.39 1.66
N LEU A 67 0.99 -3.43 0.90
CA LEU A 67 0.66 -3.27 -0.51
C LEU A 67 -0.77 -2.79 -0.68
N CYS A 68 -0.98 -1.90 -1.65
CA CYS A 68 -2.29 -1.36 -1.96
C CYS A 68 -3.16 -2.42 -2.65
N THR A 69 -4.11 -2.98 -1.91
CA THR A 69 -5.03 -4.01 -2.42
C THR A 69 -5.84 -3.53 -3.63
N ALA A 70 -6.19 -2.24 -3.70
CA ALA A 70 -6.87 -1.67 -4.87
C ALA A 70 -5.99 -1.66 -6.13
N HIS A 71 -4.67 -1.45 -5.98
CA HIS A 71 -3.74 -1.56 -7.12
C HIS A 71 -3.55 -3.02 -7.51
N LEU A 72 -3.35 -3.92 -6.54
CA LEU A 72 -3.26 -5.37 -6.81
C LEU A 72 -4.49 -5.89 -7.56
N LEU A 73 -5.70 -5.54 -7.12
CA LEU A 73 -6.94 -5.94 -7.79
C LEU A 73 -7.04 -5.43 -9.23
N ARG A 74 -6.52 -4.24 -9.52
CA ARG A 74 -6.49 -3.70 -10.89
C ARG A 74 -5.53 -4.50 -11.79
N GLU A 75 -4.33 -4.79 -11.30
CA GLU A 75 -3.36 -5.62 -12.03
C GLU A 75 -3.91 -7.04 -12.26
N LEU A 76 -4.63 -7.59 -11.28
CA LEU A 76 -5.24 -8.90 -11.40
C LEU A 76 -6.32 -8.98 -12.48
N VAL A 77 -7.08 -7.90 -12.72
CA VAL A 77 -8.03 -7.86 -13.85
C VAL A 77 -7.28 -8.05 -15.17
N PHE A 78 -6.21 -7.29 -15.38
CA PHE A 78 -5.37 -7.44 -16.58
C PHE A 78 -4.80 -8.85 -16.72
N LEU A 79 -4.32 -9.46 -15.62
CA LEU A 79 -3.78 -10.82 -15.66
C LEU A 79 -4.84 -11.86 -16.01
N LYS A 80 -6.07 -11.72 -15.50
CA LYS A 80 -7.20 -12.60 -15.87
C LYS A 80 -7.50 -12.51 -17.36
N ASP A 81 -7.54 -11.30 -17.92
CA ASP A 81 -7.81 -11.08 -19.34
C ASP A 81 -6.69 -11.63 -20.23
N LYS A 82 -5.44 -11.48 -19.80
CA LYS A 82 -4.26 -11.94 -20.54
C LYS A 82 -4.05 -13.46 -20.48
N TYR A 83 -4.41 -14.09 -19.35
CA TYR A 83 -4.20 -15.51 -19.08
C TYR A 83 -5.50 -16.19 -18.65
N PRO A 84 -6.51 -16.31 -19.52
CA PRO A 84 -7.85 -16.76 -19.14
C PRO A 84 -7.94 -18.22 -18.67
N LEU A 85 -6.94 -19.05 -19.01
CA LEU A 85 -6.86 -20.43 -18.54
C LEU A 85 -6.20 -20.55 -17.16
N ASP A 86 -5.46 -19.53 -16.73
CA ASP A 86 -4.80 -19.51 -15.43
C ASP A 86 -5.77 -19.02 -14.33
N GLN A 87 -6.03 -19.89 -13.36
CA GLN A 87 -6.96 -19.61 -12.27
C GLN A 87 -6.32 -18.79 -11.14
N TRP A 88 -5.00 -18.64 -11.11
CA TRP A 88 -4.29 -17.99 -10.02
C TRP A 88 -4.76 -16.55 -9.80
N ALA A 89 -4.90 -15.76 -10.89
CA ALA A 89 -5.32 -14.37 -10.80
C ALA A 89 -6.77 -14.23 -10.26
N GLN A 90 -7.65 -15.17 -10.61
CA GLN A 90 -9.01 -15.22 -10.08
C GLN A 90 -9.03 -15.61 -8.60
N GLN A 91 -8.29 -16.65 -8.21
CA GLN A 91 -8.18 -17.11 -6.83
C GLN A 91 -7.58 -16.03 -5.92
N PHE A 92 -6.52 -15.36 -6.37
CA PHE A 92 -5.89 -14.30 -5.59
C PHE A 92 -6.78 -13.06 -5.48
N SER A 93 -7.53 -12.71 -6.54
CA SER A 93 -8.55 -11.66 -6.46
C SER A 93 -9.60 -11.97 -5.40
N GLN A 94 -10.09 -13.22 -5.40
CA GLN A 94 -11.09 -13.70 -4.44
C GLN A 94 -10.56 -13.62 -3.00
N LEU A 95 -9.33 -14.07 -2.76
CA LEU A 95 -8.68 -14.00 -1.45
C LEU A 95 -8.63 -12.56 -0.91
N ILE A 96 -8.24 -11.60 -1.75
CA ILE A 96 -8.19 -10.19 -1.37
C ILE A 96 -9.58 -9.66 -1.06
N THR A 97 -10.59 -9.94 -1.91
CA THR A 97 -11.96 -9.45 -1.70
C THR A 97 -12.61 -10.06 -0.46
N ASP A 98 -12.40 -11.34 -0.20
CA ASP A 98 -12.93 -12.03 0.99
C ASP A 98 -12.32 -11.45 2.25
N SER A 99 -11.00 -11.21 2.25
CA SER A 99 -10.30 -10.57 3.36
C SER A 99 -10.85 -9.17 3.66
N LEU A 100 -11.18 -8.39 2.63
CA LEU A 100 -11.80 -7.06 2.78
C LEU A 100 -13.22 -7.16 3.33
N SER A 101 -14.02 -8.11 2.85
CA SER A 101 -15.38 -8.36 3.34
C SER A 101 -15.39 -8.79 4.81
N LEU A 102 -14.53 -9.75 5.19
CA LEU A 102 -14.37 -10.18 6.59
C LEU A 102 -13.99 -9.01 7.50
N ARG A 103 -13.10 -8.12 7.05
CA ARG A 103 -12.72 -6.92 7.81
C ARG A 103 -13.88 -5.93 7.92
N LYS A 104 -14.66 -5.74 6.85
CA LYS A 104 -15.85 -4.86 6.85
C LYS A 104 -16.93 -5.37 7.81
N GLU A 105 -17.10 -6.68 7.90
CA GLU A 105 -18.04 -7.35 8.79
C GLU A 105 -17.52 -7.49 10.24
N ASN A 106 -16.32 -7.00 10.56
CA ASN A 106 -15.64 -7.19 11.84
C ASN A 106 -15.47 -8.67 12.25
N LYS A 107 -15.39 -9.58 11.27
CA LYS A 107 -15.18 -11.02 11.47
C LYS A 107 -13.71 -11.46 11.31
N ALA A 108 -12.80 -10.52 11.14
CA ALA A 108 -11.37 -10.83 11.08
C ALA A 108 -10.89 -11.46 12.40
N THR A 109 -10.13 -12.56 12.31
CA THR A 109 -9.57 -13.22 13.49
C THR A 109 -8.60 -12.28 14.21
N LYS A 110 -8.68 -12.25 15.55
CA LYS A 110 -7.75 -11.46 16.39
C LYS A 110 -6.38 -12.14 16.55
N ASN A 111 -6.29 -13.40 16.14
CA ASN A 111 -5.07 -14.18 16.21
C ASN A 111 -4.04 -13.56 15.28
N LYS A 112 -2.89 -13.18 15.84
CA LYS A 112 -1.73 -12.90 15.02
C LYS A 112 -1.35 -14.22 14.36
N VAL A 113 -1.37 -14.26 13.03
CA VAL A 113 -0.73 -15.34 12.31
C VAL A 113 0.76 -15.09 12.47
N ASP A 114 1.43 -15.94 13.27
CA ASP A 114 2.89 -15.93 13.32
C ASP A 114 3.42 -16.07 11.90
N LYS A 115 4.47 -15.30 11.57
CA LYS A 115 5.05 -15.11 10.23
C LYS A 115 4.64 -16.20 9.23
N VAL A 116 3.83 -15.82 8.25
CA VAL A 116 3.69 -16.60 7.01
C VAL A 116 5.08 -16.62 6.38
N CYS A 117 5.67 -17.82 6.26
CA CYS A 117 6.98 -18.04 5.66
C CYS A 117 6.95 -17.75 4.16
#